data_AF-A0A2J4RAM0-F1
#
_entry.id   AF-A0A2J4RAM0-F1
#
_cell.length_a   1.000
_cell.length_b   1.000
_cell.length_c   1.000
_cell.angle_alpha   90.00
_cell.angle_beta   90.00
_cell.angle_gamma   90.00
#
_symmetry.space_group_name_H-M   'P 1'
#
loop_
_entity.id
_entity.type
_entity.pdbx_description
1 polymer ?
#
loop_
_entity_poly.entity_id
_entity_poly.type
_entity_poly.pdbx_seq_one_letter_code
_entity_poly.pdbx_strand_id
1 'polypeptide(L)' 'MTHLPKFSAALLHPRYWLLWLGIGLLWLVVQLPYPLIYRLGTGLGRLAMRLMKRRAKIANRNLELCFPDKSEQERHRMV' A
#
# COMPACT_ATOMS: atom_id res chain seq x y z
N MET A 1 27.98 -30.87 -5.54
CA MET A 1 28.46 -29.97 -4.47
C MET A 1 27.76 -28.64 -4.64
N THR A 2 26.77 -28.34 -3.81
CA THR A 2 26.02 -27.09 -3.85
C THR A 2 26.92 -25.97 -3.35
N HIS A 3 27.29 -25.04 -4.23
CA HIS A 3 28.07 -23.86 -3.86
C HIS A 3 27.13 -22.87 -3.15
N LEU A 4 27.06 -22.92 -1.82
CA LEU A 4 26.26 -21.97 -1.07
C LEU A 4 26.91 -20.57 -1.20
N PRO A 5 26.12 -19.53 -1.52
CA PRO A 5 26.63 -18.17 -1.55
C PRO A 5 27.18 -17.83 -0.17
N LYS A 6 28.48 -17.50 -0.10
CA LYS A 6 29.10 -17.03 1.14
C LYS A 6 28.67 -15.59 1.39
N PHE A 7 28.12 -15.34 2.58
CA PHE A 7 27.77 -13.99 3.01
C PHE A 7 29.04 -13.13 3.00
N SER A 8 29.05 -12.08 2.17
CA SER A 8 30.16 -11.14 2.07
C SER A 8 29.77 -9.83 2.75
N ALA A 9 30.66 -9.30 3.59
CA ALA A 9 30.48 -8.01 4.25
C ALA A 9 30.30 -6.84 3.26
N ALA A 10 30.66 -7.04 1.98
CA ALA A 10 30.35 -6.10 0.90
C ALA A 10 28.84 -5.86 0.69
N LEU A 11 27.96 -6.76 1.17
CA LEU A 11 26.50 -6.57 1.14
C LEU A 11 26.01 -5.55 2.18
N LEU A 12 26.83 -5.19 3.18
CA LEU A 12 26.55 -4.12 4.16
C LEU A 12 27.06 -2.76 3.72
N HIS A 13 27.60 -2.63 2.50
CA HIS A 13 28.10 -1.35 1.99
C HIS A 13 26.95 -0.32 1.96
N PRO A 14 27.20 0.98 2.23
CA PRO A 14 26.19 2.04 2.21
C PRO A 14 25.36 2.10 0.91
N ARG A 15 25.87 1.55 -0.20
CA ARG A 15 25.13 1.37 -1.46
C ARG A 15 23.87 0.50 -1.31
N TYR A 16 23.88 -0.48 -0.41
CA TYR A 16 22.77 -1.41 -0.17
C TYR A 16 21.92 -1.04 1.05
N TRP A 17 22.23 0.07 1.73
CA TRP A 17 21.47 0.48 2.91
C TRP A 17 20.00 0.68 2.59
N LEU A 18 19.65 1.28 1.44
CA LEU A 18 18.26 1.44 1.03
C LEU A 18 17.52 0.09 0.93
N LEU A 19 18.20 -0.95 0.44
CA LEU A 19 17.64 -2.31 0.37
C LEU A 19 17.44 -2.88 1.78
N TRP A 20 18.43 -2.77 2.66
CA TRP A 20 18.31 -3.19 4.06
C TRP A 20 17.21 -2.44 4.81
N LEU A 21 17.04 -1.15 4.54
CA LEU A 21 15.98 -0.32 5.09
C LEU A 21 14.61 -0.79 4.59
N GLY A 22 14.49 -1.11 3.30
CA GLY A 22 13.29 -1.70 2.72
C GLY A 22 12.94 -3.07 3.32
N ILE A 23 13.94 -3.94 3.50
CA ILE A 23 13.77 -5.25 4.13
C ILE A 23 13.36 -5.09 5.61
N GLY A 24 14.02 -4.20 6.35
CA GLY A 24 13.67 -3.91 7.74
C GLY A 24 12.26 -3.33 7.89
N LEU A 25 11.86 -2.43 6.99
CA LEU A 25 10.51 -1.91 6.95
C LEU A 25 9.48 -3.01 6.65
N LEU A 26 9.77 -3.88 5.67
CA LEU A 26 8.91 -5.00 5.34
C LEU A 26 8.76 -5.95 6.55
N TRP A 27 9.86 -6.25 7.22
CA TRP A 27 9.86 -7.09 8.42
C TRP A 27 9.01 -6.49 9.54
N LEU A 28 9.11 -5.17 9.78
CA LEU A 28 8.25 -4.47 10.73
C LEU A 28 6.78 -4.52 10.31
N VAL A 29 6.47 -4.29 9.03
CA VAL A 29 5.10 -4.36 8.52
C VAL A 29 4.51 -5.76 8.64
N VAL A 30 5.30 -6.81 8.46
CA VAL A 30 4.84 -8.20 8.62
C VAL A 30 4.55 -8.55 10.08
N GLN A 31 5.31 -7.99 11.02
CA GLN A 31 5.06 -8.11 12.46
C GLN A 31 3.86 -7.30 12.94
N LEU A 32 3.40 -6.31 12.17
CA LEU A 32 2.31 -5.44 12.59
C LEU A 32 0.99 -6.22 12.70
N PRO A 33 0.21 -6.03 13.77
CA PRO A 33 -1.09 -6.68 13.89
C PRO A 33 -2.05 -6.14 12.83
N TYR A 34 -2.92 -7.01 12.32
CA TYR A 34 -3.88 -6.71 11.24
C TYR A 34 -4.63 -5.36 11.39
N PRO A 35 -5.12 -4.96 12.58
CA PRO A 35 -5.80 -3.67 12.74
C PRO A 35 -4.92 -2.47 12.40
N LEU A 36 -3.61 -2.55 12.66
CA LEU A 36 -2.70 -1.44 12.43
C LEU A 36 -2.33 -1.33 10.94
N ILE A 37 -2.07 -2.46 10.28
CA ILE A 37 -1.91 -2.51 8.81
C ILE A 37 -3.17 -2.01 8.11
N TYR A 38 -4.35 -2.43 8.58
CA TYR A 38 -5.64 -1.99 8.03
C TYR A 38 -5.77 -0.47 8.14
N ARG A 39 -5.53 0.11 9.32
CA ARG A 39 -5.58 1.58 9.52
C ARG A 39 -4.57 2.32 8.65
N LEU A 40 -3.36 1.81 8.52
CA LEU A 40 -2.33 2.37 7.64
C LEU A 40 -2.77 2.32 6.18
N GLY A 41 -3.30 1.19 5.72
CA GLY A 41 -3.83 1.00 4.37
C GLY A 41 -5.02 1.90 4.07
N THR A 42 -5.98 2.02 4.99
CA THR A 42 -7.11 2.95 4.86
C THR A 42 -6.64 4.41 4.83
N GLY A 43 -5.67 4.77 5.67
CA GLY A 43 -5.07 6.11 5.69
C GLY A 43 -4.36 6.43 4.38
N LEU A 44 -3.54 5.50 3.88
CA LEU A 44 -2.85 5.61 2.59
C LEU A 44 -3.86 5.70 1.44
N GLY A 45 -4.92 4.88 1.46
CA GLY A 45 -6.00 4.90 0.48
C GLY A 45 -6.72 6.25 0.45
N ARG A 46 -7.05 6.82 1.63
CA ARG A 46 -7.65 8.15 1.72
C ARG A 46 -6.72 9.26 1.22
N LEU A 47 -5.42 9.17 1.53
CA LEU A 47 -4.43 10.11 1.03
C LEU A 47 -4.29 9.99 -0.50
N ALA A 48 -4.24 8.77 -1.01
CA ALA A 48 -4.18 8.46 -2.43
C ALA A 48 -5.42 8.99 -3.18
N MET A 49 -6.61 8.90 -2.59
CA MET A 49 -7.83 9.51 -3.13
C MET A 49 -7.72 11.05 -3.19
N ARG A 50 -7.10 11.68 -2.19
CA ARG A 50 -6.88 13.14 -2.18
C ARG A 50 -5.81 13.59 -3.17
N LEU A 51 -4.74 12.82 -3.35
CA LEU A 51 -3.66 13.12 -4.30
C LEU A 51 -4.09 12.83 -5.74
N MET A 52 -4.79 11.72 -5.97
CA MET A 52 -5.25 11.27 -7.29
C MET A 52 -6.73 11.63 -7.52
N LYS A 53 -7.09 12.90 -7.36
CA LYS A 53 -8.47 13.40 -7.54
C LYS A 53 -9.10 12.97 -8.87
N ARG A 54 -8.30 12.88 -9.95
CA ARG A 54 -8.74 12.39 -11.26
C ARG A 54 -9.19 10.93 -11.21
N ARG A 55 -8.45 10.06 -10.51
CA ARG A 55 -8.79 8.64 -10.34
C ARG A 55 -10.01 8.48 -9.45
N ALA A 56 -10.12 9.26 -8.38
CA ALA A 56 -11.30 9.28 -7.52
C ALA A 56 -12.57 9.70 -8.29
N LYS A 57 -12.47 10.71 -9.16
CA LYS A 57 -13.60 11.13 -10.01
C LYS A 57 -14.04 10.04 -11.00
N ILE A 58 -13.09 9.28 -11.56
CA ILE A 58 -13.40 8.15 -12.43
C ILE A 58 -14.08 7.03 -11.65
N ALA A 59 -13.61 6.70 -10.44
CA ALA A 59 -14.23 5.70 -9.58
C ALA A 59 -15.67 6.11 -9.21
N ASN A 60 -15.90 7.35 -8.80
CA ASN A 60 -17.24 7.87 -8.52
C ASN A 60 -18.15 7.79 -9.75
N ARG A 61 -17.66 8.16 -10.93
CA ARG A 61 -18.45 8.08 -12.16
C ARG A 61 -18.80 6.63 -12.55
N ASN A 62 -17.88 5.69 -12.34
CA ASN A 62 -18.17 4.26 -12.52
C ASN A 62 -19.21 3.77 -11.51
N LEU A 63 -19.15 4.21 -10.25
CA LEU A 63 -20.15 3.85 -9.24
C LEU A 63 -21.53 4.45 -9.56
N GLU A 64 -21.61 5.67 -10.09
CA GLU A 64 -22.85 6.25 -10.60
C GLU A 64 -23.45 5.43 -11.75
N LEU A 65 -22.61 4.96 -12.68
CA LEU A 65 -23.04 4.18 -13.84
C LEU A 65 -23.43 2.74 -13.47
N CYS A 66 -22.70 2.10 -12.55
CA CYS A 66 -22.95 0.73 -12.12
C CYS A 66 -24.08 0.63 -11.08
N PHE A 67 -24.32 1.69 -10.30
CA PHE A 67 -25.35 1.75 -9.26
C PHE A 67 -26.18 3.04 -9.37
N PRO A 68 -26.96 3.19 -10.46
CA PRO A 68 -27.80 4.38 -10.66
C PRO A 68 -28.92 4.49 -9.61
N ASP A 69 -29.43 3.36 -9.13
CA ASP A 69 -30.54 3.29 -8.16
C ASP A 69 -30.12 3.55 -6.70
N LYS A 70 -28.82 3.72 -6.44
CA LYS A 70 -28.29 3.99 -5.10
C LYS A 70 -28.12 5.47 -4.85
N SER A 71 -28.52 5.92 -3.66
CA SER A 71 -28.35 7.31 -3.24
C SER A 71 -26.86 7.70 -3.20
N GLU A 72 -26.55 8.99 -3.36
CA GLU A 72 -25.16 9.46 -3.28
C GLU A 72 -24.47 9.06 -1.98
N GLN A 73 -25.22 9.03 -0.87
CA GLN A 73 -24.69 8.66 0.44
C GLN A 73 -24.31 7.17 0.51
N GLU A 74 -25.07 6.28 -0.14
CA GLU A 74 -24.71 4.87 -0.24
C GLU A 74 -23.49 4.66 -1.14
N ARG A 75 -23.41 5.38 -2.26
CA ARG A 75 -22.23 5.31 -3.15
C ARG A 75 -20.97 5.82 -2.47
N HIS A 76 -21.08 6.87 -1.65
CA HIS A 76 -19.95 7.40 -0.89
C HIS A 76 -19.47 6.47 0.23
N ARG A 77 -20.32 5.56 0.74
CA ARG A 77 -19.91 4.54 1.72
C ARG A 77 -19.14 3.38 1.11
N MET A 78 -19.18 3.22 -0.21
CA MET A 78 -18.45 2.17 -0.94
C MET A 78 -17.02 2.55 -1.30
N VAL A 79 -16.63 3.81 -1.06
CA VAL A 79 -15.32 4.41 -1.37
C VAL A 79 -14.62 4.84 -0.08
#